data_AF-A0A6J5H3P0-F1
#
_entry.id   AF-A0A6J5H3P0-F1
#
_cell.length_a   1.000
_cell.length_b   1.000
_cell.length_c   1.000
_cell.angle_alpha   90.00
_cell.angle_beta   90.00
_cell.angle_gamma   90.00
#
_symmetry.space_group_name_H-M   'P 1'
#
loop_
_entity.id
_entity.type
_entity.pdbx_description
1 polymer ?
#
loop_
_entity_poly.entity_id
_entity_poly.type
_entity_poly.pdbx_seq_one_letter_code
_entity_poly.pdbx_strand_id
1 'polypeptide(L)'
;MLLTEYEDALKEMHAIRSGEQGVLRIGYLPTVPNALVPGACRQLLSERPAARLRLRRRLARDLVDLLMAGELGLVAAPEPTRSVGDMTFVEFFRDSLSVLADETHALHRKRNLRLADLADQDWLLPGPNILLQQQVDAAFERQGLGPQKLRVETDDVAPRYCICCAVRRCSA
;
A
#
# COMPACT_ATOMS: atom_id res chain seq x y z
N MET A 1 22.07 6.11 19.32
CA MET A 1 21.44 6.72 20.51
C MET A 1 21.63 8.23 20.49
N LEU A 2 22.87 8.76 20.54
CA LEU A 2 23.17 10.21 20.44
C LEU A 2 22.70 10.89 19.13
N LEU A 3 22.73 10.19 17.99
CA LEU A 3 22.30 10.75 16.70
C LEU A 3 20.76 10.90 16.62
N THR A 4 20.04 9.97 17.23
CA THR A 4 18.57 9.94 17.28
C THR A 4 18.04 11.09 18.14
N GLU A 5 18.67 11.34 19.29
CA GLU A 5 18.33 12.47 20.17
C GLU A 5 18.57 13.83 19.49
N TYR A 6 19.62 13.94 18.66
CA TYR A 6 19.91 15.16 17.91
C TYR A 6 18.90 15.40 16.78
N GLU A 7 18.51 14.35 16.05
CA GLU A 7 17.47 14.44 15.02
C GLU A 7 16.10 14.77 15.61
N ASP A 8 15.76 14.20 16.77
CA ASP A 8 14.51 14.49 17.47
C ASP A 8 14.49 15.93 17.98
N ALA A 9 15.60 16.44 18.51
CA ALA A 9 15.74 17.85 18.88
C ALA A 9 15.59 18.80 17.67
N LEU A 10 16.15 18.45 16.51
CA LEU A 10 15.98 19.25 15.29
C LEU A 10 14.55 19.21 14.76
N LYS A 11 13.86 18.05 14.83
CA LYS A 11 12.44 17.91 14.48
C LYS A 11 11.56 18.75 15.42
N GLU A 12 11.85 18.74 16.72
CA GLU A 12 11.17 19.58 17.70
C GLU A 12 11.38 21.07 17.43
N MET A 13 12.61 21.49 17.13
CA MET A 13 12.92 22.88 16.78
C MET A 13 12.22 23.34 15.49
N HIS A 14 12.14 22.49 14.47
CA HIS A 14 11.39 22.78 13.24
C HIS A 14 9.88 22.89 13.52
N ALA A 15 9.32 22.02 14.37
CA ALA A 15 7.91 22.08 14.77
C ALA A 15 7.55 23.33 15.58
N ILE A 16 8.50 23.88 16.37
CA ILE A 16 8.34 25.15 17.09
C ILE A 16 8.28 26.32 16.10
N ARG A 17 9.15 26.34 15.09
CA ARG A 17 9.26 27.46 14.14
C ARG A 17 8.05 27.60 13.21
N SER A 18 7.35 26.50 12.90
CA SER A 18 6.17 26.54 12.02
C SER A 18 4.85 26.83 12.76
N GLY A 19 4.85 26.93 14.10
CA GLY A 19 3.62 27.07 14.90
C GLY A 19 2.79 25.77 14.95
N GLU A 20 3.40 24.64 14.61
CA GLU A 20 2.71 23.36 14.45
C GLU A 20 3.03 22.34 15.55
N GLN A 21 3.39 22.83 16.75
CA GLN A 21 3.56 21.96 17.92
C GLN A 21 2.34 21.03 18.11
N GLY A 22 2.62 19.73 18.24
CA GLY A 22 1.61 18.71 18.54
C GLY A 22 0.80 18.20 17.34
N VAL A 23 1.16 18.54 16.09
CA VAL A 23 0.50 18.00 14.89
C VAL A 23 1.33 16.87 14.27
N LEU A 24 0.82 15.63 14.30
CA LEU A 24 1.41 14.49 13.57
C LEU A 24 0.86 14.44 12.13
N ARG A 25 1.76 14.54 11.14
CA ARG A 25 1.42 14.49 9.71
C ARG A 25 1.74 13.11 9.13
N ILE A 26 0.72 12.44 8.61
CA ILE A 26 0.81 11.07 8.09
C ILE A 26 0.42 11.05 6.62
N GLY A 27 1.33 10.56 5.78
CA GLY A 27 1.07 10.22 4.39
C GLY A 27 0.66 8.76 4.25
N TYR A 28 -0.21 8.42 3.31
CA TYR A 28 -0.46 7.01 2.96
C TYR A 28 -0.87 6.80 1.51
N LEU A 29 -0.47 5.66 0.96
CA LEU A 29 -0.78 5.28 -0.42
C LEU A 29 -2.23 4.83 -0.58
N PRO A 30 -2.82 4.95 -1.79
CA PRO A 30 -4.12 4.38 -2.07
C PRO A 30 -4.23 2.88 -1.91
N THR A 31 -3.11 2.16 -2.05
CA THR A 31 -3.03 0.71 -1.85
C THR A 31 -3.11 0.30 -0.38
N VAL A 32 -2.89 1.23 0.56
CA VAL A 32 -3.08 0.96 1.98
C VAL A 32 -4.58 0.84 2.26
N PRO A 33 -5.03 -0.21 2.99
CA PRO A 33 -6.45 -0.38 3.29
C PRO A 33 -7.08 0.86 3.90
N ASN A 34 -8.22 1.29 3.35
CA ASN A 34 -8.90 2.54 3.72
C ASN A 34 -9.15 2.72 5.22
N ALA A 35 -9.33 1.62 5.96
CA ALA A 35 -9.61 1.64 7.39
C ALA A 35 -8.34 1.59 8.26
N LEU A 36 -7.18 1.24 7.71
CA LEU A 36 -5.97 0.96 8.50
C LEU A 36 -5.43 2.23 9.17
N VAL A 37 -5.10 3.24 8.36
CA VAL A 37 -4.55 4.51 8.87
C VAL A 37 -5.58 5.27 9.71
N PRO A 38 -6.84 5.48 9.25
CA PRO A 38 -7.85 6.14 10.08
C PRO A 38 -8.17 5.36 11.37
N GLY A 39 -8.12 4.02 11.35
CA GLY A 39 -8.30 3.17 12.53
C GLY A 39 -7.19 3.38 13.56
N ALA A 40 -5.93 3.39 13.13
CA ALA A 40 -4.79 3.69 13.99
C ALA A 40 -4.86 5.13 14.55
N CYS A 41 -5.26 6.11 13.73
CA CYS A 41 -5.46 7.49 14.18
C CYS A 41 -6.54 7.60 15.26
N ARG A 42 -7.65 6.88 15.11
CA ARG A 42 -8.71 6.83 16.14
C ARG A 42 -8.18 6.28 17.47
N GLN A 43 -7.41 5.20 17.43
CA GLN A 43 -6.79 4.64 18.63
C GLN A 43 -5.85 5.66 19.28
N LEU A 44 -4.96 6.28 18.50
CA LEU A 44 -4.04 7.31 19.00
C LEU A 44 -4.79 8.49 19.65
N LEU A 45 -5.89 8.95 19.06
CA LEU A 45 -6.70 10.03 19.61
C LEU A 45 -7.42 9.63 20.91
N SER A 46 -7.79 8.35 21.06
CA SER A 46 -8.34 7.86 22.34
C SER A 46 -7.30 7.82 23.46
N GLU A 47 -6.06 7.47 23.14
CA GLU A 47 -4.95 7.41 24.11
C GLU A 47 -4.38 8.82 24.39
N ARG A 48 -4.46 9.74 23.41
CA ARG A 48 -3.96 11.11 23.49
C ARG A 48 -4.97 12.11 22.90
N PRO A 49 -6.00 12.53 23.66
CA PRO A 49 -7.06 13.42 23.17
C PRO A 49 -6.59 14.81 22.72
N ALA A 50 -5.45 15.29 23.21
CA ALA A 50 -4.87 16.57 22.82
C ALA A 50 -4.06 16.51 21.50
N ALA A 51 -3.80 15.31 20.97
CA ALA A 51 -3.05 15.16 19.73
C ALA A 51 -3.83 15.71 18.54
N ARG A 52 -3.13 16.33 17.59
CA ARG A 52 -3.71 16.79 16.32
C ARG A 52 -3.10 15.96 15.19
N LEU A 53 -3.92 15.46 14.29
CA LEU A 53 -3.47 14.59 13.19
C LEU A 53 -3.82 15.22 11.84
N ARG A 54 -2.90 15.15 10.88
CA ARG A 54 -3.15 15.55 9.49
C ARG A 54 -2.82 14.40 8.55
N LEU A 55 -3.82 13.96 7.79
CA LEU A 55 -3.71 12.84 6.88
C LEU A 55 -3.62 13.33 5.43
N ARG A 56 -2.66 12.81 4.65
CA ARG A 56 -2.53 13.08 3.21
C ARG A 56 -2.49 11.76 2.43
N ARG A 57 -3.45 11.56 1.53
CA ARG A 57 -3.46 10.42 0.59
C ARG A 57 -2.88 10.85 -0.75
N ARG A 58 -1.77 10.23 -1.17
CA ARG A 58 -1.01 10.57 -2.40
C ARG A 58 -0.28 9.33 -2.94
N LEU A 59 0.24 9.45 -4.16
CA LEU A 59 1.09 8.42 -4.77
C LEU A 59 2.49 8.40 -4.15
N ALA A 60 3.23 7.32 -4.36
CA ALA A 60 4.53 7.08 -3.74
C ALA A 60 5.53 8.24 -3.91
N ARG A 61 5.66 8.74 -5.15
CA ARG A 61 6.61 9.82 -5.48
C ARG A 61 6.37 11.07 -4.63
N ASP A 62 5.14 11.57 -4.62
CA ASP A 62 4.76 12.76 -3.86
C ASP A 62 5.00 12.58 -2.35
N LEU A 63 4.72 11.39 -1.81
CA LEU A 63 4.91 11.14 -0.37
C LEU A 63 6.39 11.10 0.02
N VAL A 64 7.25 10.55 -0.84
CA VAL A 64 8.69 10.54 -0.63
C VAL A 64 9.23 11.98 -0.64
N ASP A 65 8.83 12.79 -1.63
CA ASP A 65 9.26 14.18 -1.72
C ASP A 65 8.82 14.99 -0.49
N LEU A 66 7.57 14.81 -0.04
CA LEU A 66 7.04 15.44 1.17
C LEU A 66 7.72 14.96 2.45
N LEU A 67 8.11 13.69 2.53
CA LEU A 67 8.83 13.15 3.68
C LEU A 67 10.26 13.70 3.74
N MET A 68 10.96 13.75 2.61
CA MET A 68 12.30 14.34 2.50
C MET A 68 12.31 15.85 2.81
N ALA A 69 11.24 16.55 2.44
CA ALA A 69 11.06 17.97 2.77
C ALA A 69 10.68 18.23 4.24
N GLY A 70 10.44 17.19 5.05
CA GLY A 70 9.97 17.31 6.43
C GLY A 70 8.50 17.74 6.58
N GLU A 71 7.75 17.77 5.47
CA GLU A 71 6.30 18.07 5.46
C GLU A 71 5.44 16.91 5.97
N LEU A 72 5.98 15.69 6.01
CA LEU A 72 5.39 14.51 6.62
C LEU A 72 6.31 13.99 7.71
N GLY A 73 5.74 13.45 8.79
CA GLY A 73 6.51 12.77 9.84
C GLY A 73 6.54 11.25 9.66
N LEU A 74 5.54 10.70 8.96
CA LEU A 74 5.43 9.27 8.72
C LEU A 74 4.68 9.01 7.41
N VAL A 75 5.06 7.92 6.71
CA VAL A 75 4.38 7.42 5.52
C VAL A 75 4.03 5.95 5.72
N ALA A 76 2.76 5.60 5.50
CA ALA A 76 2.31 4.23 5.38
C ALA A 76 2.26 3.84 3.89
N ALA A 77 3.13 2.92 3.50
CA ALA A 77 3.27 2.47 2.12
C ALA A 77 3.78 1.01 2.08
N PRO A 78 3.58 0.30 0.95
CA PRO A 78 4.34 -0.91 0.68
C PRO A 78 5.84 -0.62 0.73
N GLU A 79 6.62 -1.60 1.17
CA GLU A 79 8.08 -1.50 1.19
C GLU A 79 8.61 -1.32 -0.25
N PRO A 80 9.45 -0.29 -0.50
CA PRO A 80 10.02 -0.07 -1.81
C PRO A 80 11.06 -1.14 -2.13
N THR A 81 11.15 -1.54 -3.39
CA THR A 81 12.14 -2.52 -3.87
C THR A 81 13.59 -2.01 -3.82
N ARG A 82 13.79 -0.71 -3.62
CA ARG A 82 15.09 -0.06 -3.47
C ARG A 82 15.04 0.87 -2.27
N SER A 83 16.13 0.92 -1.50
CA SER A 83 16.31 1.87 -0.41
C SER A 83 16.16 3.30 -0.91
N VAL A 84 15.35 4.10 -0.22
CA VAL A 84 15.13 5.51 -0.54
C VAL A 84 15.85 6.36 0.51
N GLY A 85 17.08 6.79 0.20
CA GLY A 85 17.91 7.58 1.12
C GLY A 85 18.11 6.90 2.49
N ASP A 86 18.18 7.70 3.55
CA ASP A 86 18.35 7.24 4.94
C ASP A 86 17.02 6.93 5.64
N MET A 87 15.96 6.59 4.88
CA MET A 87 14.66 6.27 5.45
C MET A 87 14.67 4.92 6.19
N THR A 88 14.07 4.89 7.38
CA THR A 88 13.82 3.65 8.11
C THR A 88 12.46 3.07 7.75
N PHE A 89 12.43 1.77 7.44
CA PHE A 89 11.20 1.03 7.14
C PHE A 89 10.85 0.12 8.32
N VAL A 90 9.58 0.16 8.75
CA VAL A 90 9.04 -0.70 9.80
C VAL A 90 7.85 -1.45 9.23
N GLU A 91 7.97 -2.78 9.18
CA GLU A 91 6.86 -3.64 8.78
C GLU A 91 5.79 -3.64 9.88
N PHE A 92 4.55 -3.29 9.54
CA PHE A 92 3.44 -3.23 10.51
C PHE A 92 2.21 -4.06 10.11
N PHE A 93 2.16 -4.56 8.87
CA PHE A 93 1.22 -5.58 8.43
C PHE A 93 1.72 -6.25 7.15
N ARG A 94 1.25 -7.48 6.90
CA ARG A 94 1.39 -8.15 5.62
C ARG A 94 0.05 -8.23 4.92
N ASP A 95 0.09 -7.98 3.61
CA ASP A 95 -1.05 -8.21 2.75
C ASP A 95 -0.77 -9.36 1.78
N SER A 96 -1.81 -10.09 1.38
CA SER A 96 -1.69 -11.19 0.43
C SER A 96 -2.47 -10.88 -0.83
N LEU A 97 -1.89 -11.17 -2.00
CA LEU A 97 -2.63 -11.04 -3.24
C LEU A 97 -3.52 -12.27 -3.46
N SER A 98 -4.79 -12.03 -3.75
CA SER A 98 -5.78 -13.04 -4.09
C SER A 98 -6.38 -12.77 -5.46
N VAL A 99 -6.94 -13.82 -6.05
CA VAL A 99 -7.65 -13.75 -7.32
C VAL A 99 -9.14 -13.91 -7.02
N LEU A 100 -9.94 -12.94 -7.45
CA LEU A 100 -11.39 -12.95 -7.36
C LEU A 100 -11.97 -13.29 -8.72
N ALA A 101 -13.01 -14.10 -8.73
CA ALA A 101 -13.80 -14.40 -9.91
C ALA A 101 -15.27 -14.44 -9.52
N ASP A 102 -16.17 -14.38 -10.50
CA ASP A 102 -17.60 -14.58 -10.25
C ASP A 102 -17.86 -15.96 -9.61
N GLU A 103 -18.88 -16.06 -8.76
CA GLU A 103 -19.25 -17.30 -8.06
C GLU A 103 -19.59 -18.42 -9.06
N THR A 104 -20.10 -18.07 -10.24
CA THR A 104 -20.41 -19.02 -11.32
C THR A 104 -19.22 -19.39 -12.19
N HIS A 105 -18.03 -18.82 -11.93
CA HIS A 105 -16.84 -19.05 -12.74
C HIS A 105 -16.41 -20.53 -12.69
N ALA A 106 -16.09 -21.12 -13.86
CA ALA A 106 -15.79 -22.55 -13.97
C ALA A 106 -14.68 -23.04 -13.02
N LEU A 107 -13.72 -22.17 -12.72
CA LEU A 107 -12.60 -22.45 -11.82
C LEU A 107 -12.99 -22.59 -10.34
N HIS A 108 -14.17 -22.13 -9.90
CA HIS A 108 -14.66 -22.33 -8.52
C HIS A 108 -14.82 -23.81 -8.17
N ARG A 109 -15.07 -24.67 -9.16
CA ARG A 109 -15.26 -26.12 -8.95
C ARG A 109 -13.93 -26.90 -8.91
N LYS A 110 -12.80 -26.24 -9.18
CA LYS A 110 -11.49 -26.89 -9.27
C LYS A 110 -10.82 -26.92 -7.90
N ARG A 111 -10.64 -28.12 -7.34
CA ARG A 111 -10.07 -28.32 -5.98
C ARG A 111 -8.59 -27.92 -5.83
N ASN A 112 -7.82 -27.95 -6.91
CA ASN A 112 -6.37 -27.68 -6.90
C ASN A 112 -6.02 -26.63 -7.96
N LEU A 113 -6.59 -25.43 -7.81
CA LEU A 113 -6.34 -24.33 -8.72
C LEU A 113 -4.88 -23.87 -8.64
N ARG A 114 -4.22 -23.77 -9.80
CA ARG A 114 -2.85 -23.28 -9.95
C ARG A 114 -2.84 -21.98 -10.74
N LEU A 115 -1.78 -21.19 -10.60
CA LEU A 115 -1.61 -19.96 -11.38
C LEU A 115 -1.66 -20.22 -12.89
N ALA A 116 -1.13 -21.35 -13.35
CA ALA A 116 -1.19 -21.77 -14.76
C ALA A 116 -2.62 -21.93 -15.29
N ASP A 117 -3.58 -22.30 -14.44
CA ASP A 117 -4.98 -22.42 -14.84
C ASP A 117 -5.65 -21.07 -15.12
N LEU A 118 -5.06 -20.00 -14.57
CA LEU A 118 -5.50 -18.62 -14.76
C LEU A 118 -4.87 -17.97 -15.98
N ALA A 119 -3.80 -18.54 -16.54
CA ALA A 119 -3.10 -17.95 -17.68
C ALA A 119 -3.97 -17.87 -18.94
N ASP A 120 -4.92 -18.80 -19.07
CA ASP A 120 -5.84 -18.84 -20.20
C ASP A 120 -7.11 -18.01 -20.04
N GLN A 121 -7.35 -17.44 -18.85
CA GLN A 121 -8.55 -16.70 -18.51
C GLN A 121 -8.44 -15.22 -18.88
N ASP A 122 -9.60 -14.56 -18.95
CA ASP A 122 -9.70 -13.12 -19.18
C ASP A 122 -9.43 -12.34 -17.88
N TRP A 123 -8.45 -11.43 -17.94
CA TRP A 123 -7.99 -10.66 -16.78
C TRP A 123 -8.47 -9.21 -16.82
N LEU A 124 -8.79 -8.73 -15.62
CA LEU A 124 -8.91 -7.31 -15.33
C LEU A 124 -7.85 -6.90 -14.33
N LEU A 125 -7.01 -5.95 -14.72
CA LEU A 125 -5.83 -5.53 -13.98
C LEU A 125 -5.61 -4.02 -14.13
N PRO A 126 -4.89 -3.38 -13.20
CA PRO A 126 -4.51 -1.98 -13.36
C PRO A 126 -3.37 -1.80 -14.35
N GLY A 127 -3.07 -0.55 -14.71
CA GLY A 127 -1.98 -0.24 -15.62
C GLY A 127 -0.60 -0.71 -15.13
N PRO A 128 0.38 -0.85 -16.05
CA PRO A 128 1.69 -1.49 -15.81
C PRO A 128 2.57 -0.79 -14.76
N ASN A 129 2.28 0.48 -14.45
CA ASN A 129 3.02 1.25 -13.46
C ASN A 129 2.52 1.05 -12.02
N ILE A 130 1.48 0.24 -11.82
CA ILE A 130 0.92 -0.05 -10.50
C ILE A 130 1.62 -1.28 -9.92
N LEU A 131 2.05 -1.19 -8.65
CA LEU A 131 2.76 -2.27 -7.95
C LEU A 131 2.00 -3.61 -8.01
N LEU A 132 0.68 -3.57 -7.95
CA LEU A 132 -0.18 -4.75 -8.10
C LEU A 132 0.08 -5.49 -9.42
N GLN A 133 0.12 -4.76 -10.54
CA GLN A 133 0.39 -5.36 -11.85
C GLN A 133 1.78 -5.99 -11.89
N GLN A 134 2.78 -5.27 -11.38
CA GLN A 134 4.16 -5.78 -11.30
C GLN A 134 4.26 -7.07 -10.47
N GLN A 135 3.48 -7.19 -9.39
CA GLN A 135 3.43 -8.41 -8.58
C GLN A 135 2.79 -9.58 -9.32
N VAL A 136 1.73 -9.33 -10.11
CA VAL A 136 1.08 -10.34 -10.94
C VAL A 136 2.02 -10.80 -12.05
N ASP A 137 2.69 -9.87 -12.73
CA ASP A 137 3.69 -10.16 -13.76
C ASP A 137 4.83 -11.01 -13.21
N ALA A 138 5.43 -10.58 -12.09
CA ALA A 138 6.48 -11.34 -11.43
C ALA A 138 6.02 -12.73 -10.97
N ALA A 139 4.73 -12.91 -10.62
CA ALA A 139 4.19 -14.22 -10.26
C ALA A 139 4.05 -15.16 -11.47
N PHE A 140 3.61 -14.62 -12.61
CA PHE A 140 3.52 -15.35 -13.88
C PHE A 140 4.90 -15.74 -14.41
N GLU A 141 5.84 -14.79 -14.42
CA GLU A 141 7.22 -15.03 -14.86
C GLU A 141 7.92 -16.11 -14.02
N ARG A 142 7.75 -16.08 -12.69
CA ARG A 142 8.31 -17.11 -11.78
C ARG A 142 7.80 -18.52 -12.07
N GLN A 143 6.65 -18.67 -12.73
CA GLN A 143 6.07 -19.94 -13.13
C GLN A 143 6.33 -20.28 -14.61
N GLY A 144 7.11 -19.44 -15.33
CA GLY A 144 7.36 -19.60 -16.75
C GLY A 144 6.09 -19.41 -17.61
N LEU A 145 5.09 -18.70 -17.09
CA LEU A 145 3.86 -18.41 -17.81
C LEU A 145 4.04 -17.18 -18.71
N GLY A 146 3.37 -17.18 -19.86
CA GLY A 146 3.29 -15.99 -20.72
C GLY A 146 2.47 -14.86 -20.07
N PRO A 147 2.43 -13.66 -20.68
CA PRO A 147 1.65 -12.54 -20.15
C PRO A 147 0.16 -12.89 -20.03
N GLN A 148 -0.52 -12.25 -19.08
CA GLN A 148 -1.95 -12.49 -18.84
C GLN A 148 -2.77 -11.97 -20.02
N LYS A 149 -3.91 -12.61 -20.32
CA LYS A 149 -4.85 -12.11 -21.33
C LYS A 149 -5.65 -10.92 -20.77
N LEU A 150 -5.01 -9.75 -20.77
CA LEU A 150 -5.63 -8.50 -20.31
C LEU A 150 -6.82 -8.14 -21.21
N ARG A 151 -8.02 -8.05 -20.61
CA ARG A 151 -9.24 -7.63 -21.29
C ARG A 151 -9.68 -6.23 -20.91
N VAL A 152 -9.46 -5.86 -19.65
CA VAL A 152 -9.86 -4.57 -19.12
C VAL A 152 -8.72 -4.04 -18.27
N GLU A 153 -8.24 -2.85 -18.62
CA GLU A 153 -7.34 -2.06 -17.79
C GLU A 153 -8.17 -1.09 -16.94
N THR A 154 -7.99 -1.09 -15.63
CA THR A 154 -8.69 -0.15 -14.74
C THR A 154 -7.89 0.16 -13.48
N ASP A 155 -7.83 1.43 -13.14
CA ASP A 155 -7.23 1.92 -11.91
C ASP A 155 -8.17 1.76 -10.69
N ASP A 156 -9.42 1.36 -10.95
CA ASP A 156 -10.47 1.10 -9.95
C ASP A 156 -10.85 -0.39 -9.89
N VAL A 157 -11.01 -0.90 -8.68
CA VAL A 157 -11.27 -2.32 -8.41
C VAL A 157 -12.77 -2.57 -8.32
N ALA A 158 -13.46 -2.49 -9.46
CA ALA A 158 -14.82 -3.00 -9.59
C ALA A 158 -15.10 -3.41 -11.03
N PRO A 159 -15.26 -4.73 -11.30
CA PRO A 159 -16.51 -5.12 -11.95
C PRO A 159 -16.99 -6.55 -11.68
N ARG A 160 -18.21 -6.77 -12.17
CA ARG A 160 -19.10 -7.92 -12.01
C ARG A 160 -18.90 -9.04 -13.06
N TYR A 161 -17.83 -9.02 -13.87
CA TYR A 161 -17.72 -9.90 -15.06
C TYR A 161 -16.32 -10.48 -15.39
N CYS A 162 -15.28 -10.27 -14.59
CA CYS A 162 -13.91 -10.75 -14.92
C CYS A 162 -13.13 -11.22 -13.69
N ILE A 163 -12.07 -12.00 -13.93
CA ILE A 163 -11.09 -12.33 -12.90
C ILE A 163 -10.33 -11.05 -12.53
N CYS A 164 -10.44 -10.65 -11.27
CA CYS A 164 -9.78 -9.47 -10.73
C CYS A 164 -8.76 -9.89 -9.67
N CYS A 165 -7.54 -9.35 -9.74
CA CYS A 165 -6.59 -9.50 -8.65
C CYS A 165 -6.96 -8.51 -7.53
N ALA A 166 -7.30 -9.04 -6.36
CA ALA A 166 -7.62 -8.24 -5.19
C ALA A 166 -6.75 -8.66 -4.00
N VAL A 167 -6.42 -7.67 -3.20
CA VAL A 167 -5.54 -7.86 -2.06
C VAL A 167 -6.39 -8.29 -0.84
N ARG A 168 -6.07 -9.46 -0.28
CA ARG A 168 -6.72 -10.07 0.88
C ARG A 168 -5.80 -9.94 2.10
N ARG A 169 -6.31 -9.29 3.14
CA ARG A 169 -5.62 -9.07 4.40
C ARG A 169 -5.26 -10.38 5.09
N CYS A 170 -4.00 -10.57 5.47
CA CYS A 170 -3.64 -11.58 6.47
C CYS A 170 -4.03 -11.04 7.86
N SER A 171 -4.83 -11.81 8.59
CA SER A 171 -5.03 -11.58 10.03
C SER A 171 -3.73 -11.96 10.73
N ALA A 172 -3.09 -11.02 11.43
CA ALA A 172 -2.05 -11.31 12.40
C ALA A 172 -2.68 -11.83 13.69
#